data_AF-A0A538ASG3-F1
#
_entry.id   AF-A0A538ASG3-F1
#
_cell.length_a   1.000
_cell.length_b   1.000
_cell.length_c   1.000
_cell.angle_alpha   90.00
_cell.angle_beta   90.00
_cell.angle_gamma   90.00
#
_symmetry.space_group_name_H-M   'P 1'
#
loop_
_entity.id
_entity.type
_entity.pdbx_description
1 polymer ?
#
loop_
_entity_poly.entity_id
_entity_poly.type
_entity_poly.pdbx_seq_one_letter_code
_entity_poly.pdbx_strand_id
1 'polypeptide(L)'
;ECRRAQAPIPLVTINTVGPTLMQFGSDEQKSRFLPAILRGEVHFAIGYTEPGSGTDLASLRTRAIRDGDSFVINGQKIFTTGAHDADYIWLAGRTDPDAPKHKGITIFIVPTTLPGFSVTPIDLIDGGTTNATYFEDVRVPASAIVGGENDGWRLITTQLNHERVALAASGRLEGLLEETVVWAKEARNSEARVIDDPWVRLVLARVRARTDALRAMNLRMAWAMTVGRLNPAEASVVKVFGTELFVDGYRSLLEVIGRAGTLSPGSPGAALRGDVDEALRSALVLTFGGGVNEIQREIIAVAGLGMPRGAR
;
A
#
# COMPACT_ATOMS: atom_id res chain seq x y z
N GLU A 1 13.63 8.08 -5.88
CA GLU A 1 13.81 7.92 -7.34
C GLU A 1 12.63 7.26 -8.05
N CYS A 2 12.29 5.99 -7.84
CA CYS A 2 11.24 5.34 -8.64
C CYS A 2 9.86 6.03 -8.55
N ARG A 3 9.45 6.45 -7.35
CA ARG A 3 8.24 7.29 -7.15
C ARG A 3 8.33 8.67 -7.83
N ARG A 4 9.54 9.24 -7.95
CA ARG A 4 9.79 10.54 -8.61
C ARG A 4 9.69 10.41 -10.13
N ALA A 5 10.22 9.31 -10.68
CA ALA A 5 10.14 8.97 -12.09
C ALA A 5 8.82 8.28 -12.49
N GLN A 6 7.89 8.11 -11.55
CA GLN A 6 6.64 7.34 -11.74
C GLN A 6 6.86 5.94 -12.32
N ALA A 7 8.01 5.32 -12.04
CA ALA A 7 8.33 3.98 -12.50
C ALA A 7 7.51 2.94 -11.69
N PRO A 8 6.71 2.08 -12.34
CA PRO A 8 5.94 1.06 -11.63
C PRO A 8 6.91 0.02 -11.07
N ILE A 9 6.84 -0.18 -9.75
CA ILE A 9 7.60 -1.23 -9.05
C ILE A 9 6.62 -2.15 -8.36
N PRO A 10 6.78 -3.49 -8.48
CA PRO A 10 5.93 -4.45 -7.81
C PRO A 10 6.27 -4.53 -6.31
N LEU A 11 6.10 -3.42 -5.58
CA LEU A 11 6.49 -3.24 -4.17
C LEU A 11 5.92 -4.34 -3.28
N VAL A 12 4.68 -4.76 -3.54
CA VAL A 12 4.04 -5.89 -2.86
C VAL A 12 4.87 -7.16 -3.06
N THR A 13 5.16 -7.54 -4.30
CA THR A 13 5.93 -8.76 -4.59
C THR A 13 7.31 -8.71 -3.94
N ILE A 14 8.07 -7.63 -4.11
CA ILE A 14 9.48 -7.56 -3.72
C ILE A 14 9.73 -7.20 -2.25
N ASN A 15 8.86 -6.38 -1.64
CA ASN A 15 9.06 -5.90 -0.26
C ASN A 15 8.15 -6.62 0.74
N THR A 16 7.20 -7.42 0.27
CA THR A 16 6.21 -8.07 1.13
C THR A 16 6.21 -9.58 0.95
N VAL A 17 5.85 -10.07 -0.23
CA VAL A 17 5.73 -11.50 -0.50
C VAL A 17 7.10 -12.17 -0.44
N GLY A 18 8.10 -11.61 -1.12
CA GLY A 18 9.49 -12.11 -1.11
C GLY A 18 10.06 -12.28 0.30
N PRO A 19 10.14 -11.23 1.13
CA PRO A 19 10.65 -11.35 2.50
C PRO A 19 9.84 -12.32 3.38
N THR A 20 8.52 -12.36 3.22
CA THR A 20 7.67 -13.31 3.97
C THR A 20 7.97 -14.75 3.56
N LEU A 21 8.20 -15.01 2.26
CA LEU A 21 8.64 -16.32 1.76
C LEU A 21 10.05 -16.69 2.23
N MET A 22 10.98 -15.74 2.27
CA MET A 22 12.32 -15.97 2.83
C MET A 22 12.25 -16.45 4.28
N GLN A 23 11.32 -15.89 5.06
CA GLN A 23 11.20 -16.20 6.48
C GLN A 23 10.33 -17.44 6.77
N PHE A 24 9.21 -17.62 6.06
CA PHE A 24 8.18 -18.62 6.40
C PHE A 24 7.83 -19.60 5.28
N GLY A 25 8.39 -19.41 4.08
CA GLY A 25 8.19 -20.35 2.98
C GLY A 25 8.89 -21.68 3.22
N SER A 26 8.33 -22.75 2.66
CA SER A 26 9.05 -24.02 2.54
C SER A 26 10.26 -23.90 1.59
N ASP A 27 11.14 -24.88 1.59
CA ASP A 27 12.31 -24.88 0.70
C ASP A 27 11.90 -24.97 -0.78
N GLU A 28 10.81 -25.68 -1.09
CA GLU A 28 10.22 -25.75 -2.43
C GLU A 28 9.62 -24.39 -2.84
N GLN A 29 8.93 -23.71 -1.92
CA GLN A 29 8.38 -22.37 -2.20
C GLN A 29 9.50 -21.36 -2.42
N LYS A 30 10.53 -21.38 -1.58
CA LYS A 30 11.70 -20.48 -1.71
C LYS A 30 12.42 -20.69 -3.03
N SER A 31 12.75 -21.94 -3.37
CA SER A 31 13.47 -22.28 -4.61
C SER A 31 12.67 -21.93 -5.86
N ARG A 32 11.34 -22.07 -5.82
CA ARG A 32 10.46 -21.70 -6.94
C ARG A 32 10.29 -20.18 -7.08
N PHE A 33 9.89 -19.50 -6.02
CA PHE A 33 9.38 -18.13 -6.12
C PHE A 33 10.45 -17.06 -5.98
N LEU A 34 11.43 -17.21 -5.08
CA LEU A 34 12.39 -16.12 -4.82
C LEU A 34 13.26 -15.77 -6.05
N PRO A 35 13.82 -16.75 -6.79
CA PRO A 35 14.57 -16.43 -8.01
C PRO A 35 13.69 -15.82 -9.11
N ALA A 36 12.45 -16.29 -9.26
CA ALA A 36 11.52 -15.79 -10.27
C ALA A 36 11.06 -14.37 -9.96
N ILE A 37 10.76 -14.06 -8.69
CA ILE A 37 10.49 -12.70 -8.22
C ILE A 37 11.68 -11.77 -8.52
N LEU A 38 12.90 -12.21 -8.23
CA LEU A 38 14.11 -11.42 -8.47
C LEU A 38 14.34 -11.12 -9.97
N ARG A 39 13.99 -12.06 -10.85
CA ARG A 39 14.05 -11.88 -12.31
C ARG A 39 12.88 -11.10 -12.89
N GLY A 40 11.85 -10.80 -12.10
CA GLY A 40 10.63 -10.14 -12.57
C GLY A 40 9.73 -11.04 -13.43
N GLU A 41 9.83 -12.37 -13.23
CA GLU A 41 9.06 -13.37 -13.99
C GLU A 41 7.76 -13.78 -13.28
N VAL A 42 7.58 -13.35 -12.03
CA VAL A 42 6.40 -13.67 -11.22
C VAL A 42 5.89 -12.43 -10.50
N HIS A 43 4.60 -12.16 -10.66
CA HIS A 43 3.87 -11.07 -10.02
C HIS A 43 2.81 -11.61 -9.07
N PHE A 44 2.73 -11.00 -7.88
CA PHE A 44 1.71 -11.31 -6.88
C PHE A 44 0.77 -10.12 -6.68
N ALA A 45 -0.50 -10.41 -6.49
CA ALA A 45 -1.49 -9.47 -5.94
C ALA A 45 -1.93 -9.90 -4.53
N ILE A 46 -2.32 -8.96 -3.67
CA ILE A 46 -2.74 -9.25 -2.29
C ILE A 46 -4.26 -9.44 -2.22
N GLY A 47 -4.70 -10.64 -1.87
CA GLY A 47 -6.10 -10.99 -1.67
C GLY A 47 -6.50 -10.98 -0.19
N TYR A 48 -6.56 -9.80 0.43
CA TYR A 48 -6.87 -9.67 1.87
C TYR A 48 -8.28 -9.17 2.12
N THR A 49 -8.53 -7.92 1.71
CA THR A 49 -9.75 -7.18 1.98
C THR A 49 -10.97 -7.84 1.33
N GLU A 50 -12.09 -7.84 2.04
CA GLU A 50 -13.39 -8.30 1.57
C GLU A 50 -14.41 -7.18 1.69
N PRO A 51 -15.55 -7.23 0.97
CA PRO A 51 -16.61 -6.23 1.12
C PRO A 51 -17.05 -6.00 2.58
N GLY A 52 -17.02 -7.06 3.40
CA GLY A 52 -17.34 -6.99 4.83
C GLY A 52 -16.15 -6.95 5.79
N SER A 53 -14.90 -6.96 5.28
CA SER A 53 -13.70 -7.06 6.12
C SER A 53 -12.54 -6.23 5.54
N GLY A 54 -12.47 -4.95 5.94
CA GLY A 54 -11.35 -4.05 5.62
C GLY A 54 -10.46 -3.82 6.84
N THR A 55 -10.78 -2.79 7.63
CA THR A 55 -10.03 -2.46 8.86
C THR A 55 -10.03 -3.62 9.87
N ASP A 56 -11.17 -4.30 10.08
CA ASP A 56 -11.22 -5.56 10.82
C ASP A 56 -10.89 -6.73 9.90
N LEU A 57 -9.68 -6.77 9.35
CA LEU A 57 -9.26 -7.84 8.42
C LEU A 57 -9.45 -9.24 9.03
N ALA A 58 -9.36 -9.37 10.35
CA ALA A 58 -9.52 -10.64 11.02
C ALA A 58 -10.95 -11.22 10.93
N SER A 59 -11.96 -10.43 10.54
CA SER A 59 -13.33 -10.91 10.32
C SER A 59 -13.57 -11.55 8.95
N LEU A 60 -12.53 -11.72 8.12
CA LEU A 60 -12.63 -12.29 6.77
C LEU A 60 -13.36 -13.64 6.75
N ARG A 61 -14.12 -13.87 5.66
CA ARG A 61 -15.05 -14.99 5.47
C ARG A 61 -14.78 -15.84 4.23
N THR A 62 -13.86 -15.44 3.34
CA THR A 62 -13.38 -16.33 2.27
C THR A 62 -12.91 -17.61 2.91
N ARG A 63 -13.55 -18.74 2.60
CA ARG A 63 -13.33 -20.03 3.24
C ARG A 63 -12.37 -20.88 2.42
N ALA A 64 -11.53 -21.64 3.08
CA ALA A 64 -10.68 -22.65 2.48
C ALA A 64 -10.90 -23.95 3.27
N ILE A 65 -11.65 -24.89 2.68
CA ILE A 65 -12.01 -26.15 3.34
C ILE A 65 -11.07 -27.24 2.87
N ARG A 66 -10.47 -27.97 3.81
CA ARG A 66 -9.60 -29.11 3.53
C ARG A 66 -10.41 -30.24 2.86
N ASP A 67 -9.89 -30.75 1.75
CA ASP A 67 -10.42 -31.89 1.01
C ASP A 67 -9.24 -32.78 0.57
N GLY A 68 -8.97 -33.83 1.35
CA GLY A 68 -7.79 -34.69 1.20
C GLY A 68 -6.48 -33.93 1.40
N ASP A 69 -5.62 -33.96 0.38
CA ASP A 69 -4.34 -33.26 0.31
C ASP A 69 -4.46 -31.84 -0.27
N SER A 70 -5.68 -31.36 -0.47
CA SER A 70 -5.98 -30.08 -1.10
C SER A 70 -6.93 -29.23 -0.24
N PHE A 71 -7.14 -27.98 -0.66
CA PHE A 71 -8.13 -27.06 -0.11
C PHE A 71 -9.02 -26.55 -1.23
N VAL A 72 -10.32 -26.47 -0.95
CA VAL A 72 -11.31 -25.84 -1.83
C VAL A 72 -11.65 -24.46 -1.28
N ILE A 73 -11.35 -23.43 -2.08
CA ILE A 73 -11.45 -22.03 -1.71
C ILE A 73 -12.71 -21.42 -2.32
N ASN A 74 -13.51 -20.78 -1.48
CA ASN A 74 -14.72 -20.09 -1.87
C ASN A 74 -14.84 -18.71 -1.22
N GLY A 75 -15.11 -17.68 -2.00
CA GLY A 75 -15.32 -16.34 -1.49
C GLY A 75 -15.00 -15.26 -2.51
N GLN A 76 -14.80 -14.05 -2.01
CA GLN A 76 -14.43 -12.90 -2.83
C GLN A 76 -13.55 -11.94 -2.04
N LYS A 77 -12.64 -11.30 -2.75
CA LYS A 77 -11.84 -10.17 -2.26
C LYS A 77 -12.17 -8.92 -3.06
N ILE A 78 -11.93 -7.77 -2.46
CA ILE A 78 -12.13 -6.47 -3.09
C ILE A 78 -10.89 -5.61 -2.90
N PHE A 79 -10.62 -4.75 -3.88
CA PHE A 79 -9.42 -3.92 -3.97
C PHE A 79 -8.13 -4.73 -4.13
N THR A 80 -8.20 -5.88 -4.82
CA THR A 80 -7.05 -6.72 -5.18
C THR A 80 -6.26 -6.07 -6.33
N THR A 81 -5.50 -5.02 -6.03
CA THR A 81 -4.75 -4.24 -7.03
C THR A 81 -3.76 -5.12 -7.82
N GLY A 82 -3.76 -4.97 -9.16
CA GLY A 82 -2.90 -5.74 -10.06
C GLY A 82 -3.35 -7.17 -10.36
N ALA A 83 -4.47 -7.65 -9.80
CA ALA A 83 -4.92 -9.03 -9.98
C ALA A 83 -5.20 -9.46 -11.42
N HIS A 84 -5.53 -8.53 -12.33
CA HIS A 84 -5.73 -8.84 -13.75
C HIS A 84 -4.43 -9.19 -14.48
N ASP A 85 -3.27 -8.75 -13.97
CA ASP A 85 -1.94 -9.00 -14.54
C ASP A 85 -1.07 -9.89 -13.64
N ALA A 86 -1.59 -10.34 -12.49
CA ALA A 86 -0.82 -11.14 -11.54
C ALA A 86 -0.80 -12.62 -11.94
N ASP A 87 0.32 -13.31 -11.70
CA ASP A 87 0.42 -14.76 -11.85
C ASP A 87 -0.20 -15.50 -10.66
N TYR A 88 -0.14 -14.89 -9.47
CA TYR A 88 -0.65 -15.46 -8.23
C TYR A 88 -1.35 -14.43 -7.35
N ILE A 89 -2.36 -14.89 -6.62
CA ILE A 89 -2.93 -14.18 -5.49
C ILE A 89 -2.31 -14.71 -4.21
N TRP A 90 -1.73 -13.80 -3.42
CA TRP A 90 -1.38 -14.04 -2.03
C TRP A 90 -2.64 -13.87 -1.18
N LEU A 91 -3.33 -14.97 -0.92
CA LEU A 91 -4.70 -14.99 -0.43
C LEU A 91 -4.77 -15.30 1.05
N ALA A 92 -5.50 -14.48 1.82
CA ALA A 92 -5.91 -14.83 3.18
C ALA A 92 -7.29 -15.52 3.17
N GLY A 93 -7.33 -16.77 3.63
CA GLY A 93 -8.54 -17.58 3.74
C GLY A 93 -8.78 -18.10 5.16
N ARG A 94 -10.04 -18.25 5.54
CA ARG A 94 -10.52 -18.89 6.77
C ARG A 94 -10.45 -20.40 6.61
N THR A 95 -9.59 -21.04 7.38
CA THR A 95 -9.45 -22.51 7.45
C THR A 95 -10.13 -23.10 8.69
N ASP A 96 -10.27 -22.31 9.76
CA ASP A 96 -11.02 -22.69 10.97
C ASP A 96 -12.02 -21.59 11.33
N PRO A 97 -13.33 -21.80 11.11
CA PRO A 97 -14.38 -20.84 11.43
C PRO A 97 -14.73 -20.76 12.92
N ASP A 98 -14.37 -21.78 13.70
CA ASP A 98 -14.71 -21.90 15.12
C ASP A 98 -13.57 -21.39 16.03
N ALA A 99 -12.36 -21.30 15.50
CA ALA A 99 -11.22 -20.68 16.17
C ALA A 99 -11.42 -19.16 16.39
N PRO A 100 -10.76 -18.58 17.41
CA PRO A 100 -10.66 -17.13 17.54
C PRO A 100 -10.23 -16.48 16.23
N LYS A 101 -10.81 -15.31 15.89
CA LYS A 101 -10.68 -14.71 14.55
C LYS A 101 -9.25 -14.59 14.00
N HIS A 102 -8.26 -14.37 14.86
CA HIS A 102 -6.84 -14.27 14.49
C HIS A 102 -6.11 -15.62 14.36
N LYS A 103 -6.73 -16.72 14.78
CA LYS A 103 -6.14 -18.07 14.84
C LYS A 103 -6.78 -19.04 13.84
N GLY A 104 -7.69 -18.58 12.98
CA GLY A 104 -8.36 -19.42 11.98
C GLY A 104 -8.04 -19.03 10.54
N ILE A 105 -7.01 -18.20 10.32
CA ILE A 105 -6.65 -17.65 9.01
C ILE A 105 -5.40 -18.35 8.51
N THR A 106 -5.38 -18.69 7.21
CA THR A 106 -4.23 -19.27 6.50
C THR A 106 -3.91 -18.42 5.28
N ILE A 107 -2.62 -18.35 4.94
CA ILE A 107 -2.13 -17.71 3.71
C ILE A 107 -1.91 -18.78 2.65
N PHE A 108 -2.43 -18.54 1.45
CA PHE A 108 -2.30 -19.39 0.28
C PHE A 108 -1.63 -18.63 -0.88
N ILE A 109 -0.85 -19.35 -1.67
CA ILE A 109 -0.42 -18.92 -3.01
C ILE A 109 -1.39 -19.55 -4.02
N VAL A 110 -2.25 -18.72 -4.63
CA VAL A 110 -3.29 -19.19 -5.56
C VAL A 110 -2.96 -18.73 -6.98
N PRO A 111 -2.63 -19.63 -7.93
CA PRO A 111 -2.43 -19.24 -9.32
C PRO A 111 -3.70 -18.62 -9.92
N THR A 112 -3.56 -17.53 -10.66
CA THR A 112 -4.69 -16.84 -11.33
C THR A 112 -5.23 -17.61 -12.55
N THR A 113 -4.55 -18.68 -12.95
CA THR A 113 -4.96 -19.57 -14.04
C THR A 113 -5.84 -20.74 -13.59
N LEU A 114 -6.06 -20.92 -12.28
CA LEU A 114 -6.88 -22.01 -11.77
C LEU A 114 -8.36 -21.83 -12.16
N PRO A 115 -9.05 -22.92 -12.57
CA PRO A 115 -10.50 -22.89 -12.74
C PRO A 115 -11.21 -22.38 -11.48
N GLY A 116 -12.24 -21.55 -11.67
CA GLY A 116 -12.99 -20.94 -10.57
C GLY A 116 -12.46 -19.59 -10.09
N PHE A 117 -11.25 -19.19 -10.50
CA PHE A 117 -10.76 -17.83 -10.27
C PHE A 117 -11.29 -16.89 -11.36
N SER A 118 -11.77 -15.72 -10.97
CA SER A 118 -12.11 -14.64 -11.90
C SER A 118 -11.89 -13.26 -11.29
N VAL A 119 -11.82 -12.25 -12.14
CA VAL A 119 -11.49 -10.88 -11.77
C VAL A 119 -12.42 -9.89 -12.46
N THR A 120 -12.79 -8.81 -11.78
CA THR A 120 -13.55 -7.69 -12.33
C THR A 120 -12.84 -6.37 -12.00
N PRO A 121 -12.48 -5.55 -13.01
CA PRO A 121 -11.87 -4.25 -12.80
C PRO A 121 -12.77 -3.29 -12.01
N ILE A 122 -12.14 -2.42 -11.22
CA ILE A 122 -12.75 -1.32 -10.48
C ILE A 122 -11.93 -0.06 -10.80
N ASP A 123 -12.54 0.89 -11.48
CA ASP A 123 -11.91 2.16 -11.81
C ASP A 123 -11.85 3.08 -10.57
N LEU A 124 -10.71 3.73 -10.40
CA LEU A 124 -10.44 4.63 -9.28
C LEU A 124 -10.47 6.09 -9.73
N ILE A 125 -10.73 6.98 -8.77
CA ILE A 125 -10.80 8.43 -9.03
C ILE A 125 -9.46 9.01 -9.53
N ASP A 126 -8.33 8.38 -9.22
CA ASP A 126 -7.02 8.80 -9.70
C ASP A 126 -6.76 8.39 -11.16
N GLY A 127 -7.65 7.61 -11.78
CA GLY A 127 -7.51 7.06 -13.12
C GLY A 127 -6.81 5.70 -13.14
N GLY A 128 -6.42 5.17 -11.98
CA GLY A 128 -5.93 3.80 -11.84
C GLY A 128 -7.06 2.77 -11.79
N THR A 129 -6.66 1.50 -11.74
CA THR A 129 -7.59 0.37 -11.67
C THR A 129 -7.17 -0.57 -10.54
N THR A 130 -8.16 -1.03 -9.77
CA THR A 130 -8.02 -2.16 -8.84
C THR A 130 -9.05 -3.23 -9.23
N ASN A 131 -9.21 -4.29 -8.44
CA ASN A 131 -10.10 -5.38 -8.84
C ASN A 131 -10.94 -5.95 -7.69
N ALA A 132 -12.12 -6.45 -8.01
CA ALA A 132 -12.75 -7.53 -7.25
C ALA A 132 -12.25 -8.86 -7.82
N THR A 133 -11.98 -9.83 -6.94
CA THR A 133 -11.55 -11.18 -7.33
C THR A 133 -12.42 -12.21 -6.66
N TYR A 134 -12.86 -13.21 -7.43
CA TYR A 134 -13.81 -14.23 -7.01
C TYR A 134 -13.16 -15.60 -7.04
N PHE A 135 -13.52 -16.43 -6.09
CA PHE A 135 -13.03 -17.80 -5.93
C PHE A 135 -14.26 -18.69 -5.80
N GLU A 136 -14.53 -19.49 -6.83
CA GLU A 136 -15.63 -20.45 -6.87
C GLU A 136 -15.05 -21.85 -7.00
N ASP A 137 -15.06 -22.61 -5.92
CA ASP A 137 -14.47 -23.95 -5.82
C ASP A 137 -13.02 -24.07 -6.32
N VAL A 138 -12.23 -23.01 -6.13
CA VAL A 138 -10.81 -22.98 -6.52
C VAL A 138 -10.04 -23.99 -5.67
N ARG A 139 -9.44 -25.01 -6.32
CA ARG A 139 -8.70 -26.07 -5.63
C ARG A 139 -7.20 -25.82 -5.66
N VAL A 140 -6.58 -25.78 -4.47
CA VAL A 140 -5.12 -25.66 -4.32
C VAL A 140 -4.57 -26.82 -3.48
N PRO A 141 -3.35 -27.31 -3.75
CA PRO A 141 -2.73 -28.32 -2.91
C PRO A 141 -2.38 -27.75 -1.52
N ALA A 142 -2.24 -28.61 -0.50
CA ALA A 142 -1.81 -28.16 0.83
C ALA A 142 -0.42 -27.49 0.81
N SER A 143 0.43 -27.80 -0.17
CA SER A 143 1.73 -27.15 -0.41
C SER A 143 1.62 -25.68 -0.85
N ALA A 144 0.42 -25.20 -1.19
CA ALA A 144 0.16 -23.78 -1.44
C ALA A 144 0.11 -22.94 -0.16
N ILE A 145 0.02 -23.57 1.02
CA ILE A 145 0.02 -22.88 2.32
C ILE A 145 1.41 -22.34 2.64
N VAL A 146 1.48 -21.08 3.07
CA VAL A 146 2.74 -20.48 3.56
C VAL A 146 2.71 -20.38 5.08
N GLY A 147 3.80 -20.79 5.74
CA GLY A 147 3.98 -20.70 7.19
C GLY A 147 3.21 -21.73 8.04
N GLY A 148 2.09 -22.24 7.55
CA GLY A 148 1.28 -23.28 8.22
C GLY A 148 -0.21 -22.95 8.24
N GLU A 149 -1.03 -24.00 8.36
CA GLU A 149 -2.48 -23.83 8.53
C GLU A 149 -2.78 -23.10 9.84
N ASN A 150 -3.75 -22.19 9.81
CA ASN A 150 -4.21 -21.36 10.93
C ASN A 150 -3.20 -20.34 11.49
N ASP A 151 -2.01 -20.23 10.90
CA ASP A 151 -0.94 -19.30 11.33
C ASP A 151 -0.81 -18.06 10.42
N GLY A 152 -1.76 -17.83 9.53
CA GLY A 152 -1.73 -16.77 8.54
C GLY A 152 -1.74 -15.35 9.13
N TRP A 153 -2.31 -15.15 10.32
CA TRP A 153 -2.32 -13.82 10.96
C TRP A 153 -0.92 -13.30 11.31
N ARG A 154 -0.03 -14.21 11.71
CA ARG A 154 1.37 -13.88 11.99
C ARG A 154 2.10 -13.44 10.71
N LEU A 155 1.79 -14.07 9.58
CA LEU A 155 2.32 -13.68 8.27
C LEU A 155 1.80 -12.32 7.84
N ILE A 156 0.48 -12.10 7.89
CA ILE A 156 -0.17 -10.83 7.55
C ILE A 156 0.45 -9.67 8.33
N THR A 157 0.56 -9.82 9.65
CA THR A 157 1.09 -8.74 10.51
C THR A 157 2.57 -8.47 10.26
N THR A 158 3.36 -9.51 9.98
CA THR A 158 4.77 -9.38 9.58
C THR A 158 4.88 -8.60 8.26
N GLN A 159 4.11 -9.00 7.25
CA GLN A 159 4.08 -8.35 5.94
C GLN A 159 3.72 -6.87 6.05
N LEU A 160 2.66 -6.54 6.80
CA LEU A 160 2.16 -5.17 6.90
C LEU A 160 3.18 -4.25 7.57
N ASN A 161 4.03 -4.78 8.45
CA ASN A 161 5.13 -4.00 9.04
C ASN A 161 6.21 -3.66 8.00
N HIS A 162 6.50 -4.56 7.05
CA HIS A 162 7.42 -4.28 5.94
C HIS A 162 6.81 -3.31 4.91
N GLU A 163 5.53 -3.49 4.55
CA GLU A 163 4.82 -2.62 3.59
C GLU A 163 4.77 -1.15 4.04
N ARG A 164 4.56 -0.89 5.33
CA ARG A 164 4.43 0.47 5.87
C ARG A 164 5.63 1.36 5.57
N VAL A 165 6.83 0.79 5.50
CA VAL A 165 8.05 1.54 5.16
C VAL A 165 7.98 2.06 3.71
N ALA A 166 7.38 1.30 2.80
CA ALA A 166 7.28 1.66 1.39
C ALA A 166 6.13 2.64 1.08
N LEU A 167 5.09 2.67 1.93
CA LEU A 167 3.90 3.51 1.73
C LEU A 167 4.15 5.00 1.97
N ALA A 168 5.17 5.35 2.76
CA ALA A 168 5.48 6.73 3.14
C ALA A 168 6.66 7.32 2.34
N ALA A 169 7.06 6.72 1.22
CA ALA A 169 8.16 7.21 0.39
C ALA A 169 7.90 8.63 -0.15
N SER A 170 8.70 9.60 0.26
CA SER A 170 8.52 11.04 -0.01
C SER A 170 8.79 11.49 -1.44
N GLY A 171 9.46 10.66 -2.25
CA GLY A 171 10.06 11.08 -3.53
C GLY A 171 9.11 11.71 -4.55
N ARG A 172 7.82 11.34 -4.55
CA ARG A 172 6.82 11.95 -5.45
C ARG A 172 6.48 13.38 -5.02
N LEU A 173 6.24 13.61 -3.73
CA LEU A 173 6.00 14.95 -3.18
C LEU A 173 7.23 15.84 -3.29
N GLU A 174 8.44 15.30 -3.08
CA GLU A 174 9.70 16.02 -3.30
C GLU A 174 9.80 16.55 -4.74
N GLY A 175 9.61 15.68 -5.74
CA GLY A 175 9.66 16.08 -7.15
C GLY A 175 8.61 17.12 -7.52
N LEU A 176 7.35 16.90 -7.13
CA LEU A 176 6.26 17.84 -7.44
C LEU A 176 6.42 19.18 -6.73
N LEU A 177 6.98 19.21 -5.52
CA LEU A 177 7.34 20.46 -4.85
C LEU A 177 8.42 21.22 -5.62
N GLU A 178 9.49 20.55 -6.06
CA GLU A 178 10.56 21.15 -6.86
C GLU A 178 10.01 21.73 -8.17
N GLU A 179 9.19 20.96 -8.88
CA GLU A 179 8.53 21.40 -10.11
C GLU A 179 7.59 22.58 -9.87
N THR A 180 6.84 22.59 -8.77
CA THR A 180 5.95 23.72 -8.41
C THR A 180 6.74 24.98 -8.09
N VAL A 181 7.91 24.86 -7.43
CA VAL A 181 8.79 26.01 -7.17
C VAL A 181 9.34 26.60 -8.47
N VAL A 182 9.75 25.76 -9.42
CA VAL A 182 10.20 26.21 -10.75
C VAL A 182 9.05 26.89 -11.48
N TRP A 183 7.89 26.23 -11.56
CA TRP A 183 6.70 26.80 -12.17
C TRP A 183 6.30 28.14 -11.56
N ALA A 184 6.30 28.29 -10.23
CA ALA A 184 5.93 29.54 -9.57
C ALA A 184 6.91 30.69 -9.85
N LYS A 185 8.19 30.39 -10.18
CA LYS A 185 9.18 31.39 -10.59
C LYS A 185 8.99 31.87 -12.02
N GLU A 186 8.24 31.14 -12.84
CA GLU A 186 8.02 31.44 -14.26
C GLU A 186 6.59 31.95 -14.51
N ALA A 187 5.61 31.32 -13.86
CA ALA A 187 4.20 31.69 -13.93
C ALA A 187 3.96 33.09 -13.36
N ARG A 188 3.04 33.82 -14.01
CA ARG A 188 2.70 35.20 -13.64
C ARG A 188 1.25 35.32 -13.23
N ASN A 189 1.02 36.10 -12.18
CA ASN A 189 -0.29 36.63 -11.81
C ASN A 189 -0.26 38.14 -12.06
N SER A 190 -0.91 38.58 -13.13
CA SER A 190 -0.69 39.92 -13.71
C SER A 190 0.81 40.17 -13.98
N GLU A 191 1.39 41.23 -13.41
CA GLU A 191 2.78 41.63 -13.65
C GLU A 191 3.79 40.96 -12.70
N ALA A 192 3.35 40.32 -11.62
CA ALA A 192 4.21 39.66 -10.65
C ALA A 192 4.33 38.16 -10.92
N ARG A 193 5.46 37.54 -10.58
CA ARG A 193 5.57 36.08 -10.62
C ARG A 193 4.77 35.51 -9.44
N VAL A 194 4.21 34.32 -9.60
CA VAL A 194 3.46 33.65 -8.52
C VAL A 194 4.32 33.50 -7.26
N ILE A 195 5.61 33.21 -7.41
CA ILE A 195 6.55 33.10 -6.28
C ILE A 195 6.77 34.42 -5.53
N ASP A 196 6.41 35.58 -6.09
CA ASP A 196 6.64 36.88 -5.44
C ASP A 196 5.61 37.19 -4.35
N ASP A 197 4.47 36.50 -4.35
CA ASP A 197 3.48 36.59 -3.28
C ASP A 197 4.00 35.95 -1.97
N PRO A 198 4.00 36.67 -0.84
CA PRO A 198 4.53 36.15 0.43
C PRO A 198 3.84 34.87 0.91
N TRP A 199 2.54 34.73 0.66
CA TRP A 199 1.78 33.55 1.07
C TRP A 199 2.23 32.30 0.29
N VAL A 200 2.56 32.42 -0.99
CA VAL A 200 3.09 31.32 -1.82
C VAL A 200 4.41 30.81 -1.24
N ARG A 201 5.33 31.74 -0.91
CA ARG A 201 6.62 31.38 -0.31
C ARG A 201 6.44 30.66 1.02
N LEU A 202 5.51 31.12 1.86
CA LEU A 202 5.20 30.49 3.15
C LEU A 202 4.64 29.08 2.98
N VAL A 203 3.71 28.88 2.04
CA VAL A 203 3.12 27.57 1.73
C VAL A 203 4.19 26.59 1.24
N LEU A 204 4.98 26.98 0.25
CA LEU A 204 6.05 26.14 -0.30
C LEU A 204 7.11 25.80 0.76
N ALA A 205 7.49 26.76 1.61
CA ALA A 205 8.41 26.52 2.72
C ALA A 205 7.85 25.53 3.75
N ARG A 206 6.54 25.60 4.06
CA ARG A 206 5.89 24.65 4.98
C ARG A 206 5.86 23.24 4.40
N VAL A 207 5.50 23.09 3.12
CA VAL A 207 5.52 21.79 2.44
C VAL A 207 6.93 21.23 2.45
N ARG A 208 7.94 22.06 2.11
CA ARG A 208 9.36 21.66 2.15
C ARG A 208 9.78 21.14 3.52
N ALA A 209 9.53 21.91 4.58
CA ALA A 209 9.93 21.53 5.94
C ALA A 209 9.32 20.20 6.40
N ARG A 210 8.03 19.96 6.09
CA ARG A 210 7.36 18.69 6.43
C ARG A 210 7.89 17.54 5.58
N THR A 211 8.16 17.76 4.30
CA THR A 211 8.75 16.74 3.41
C THR A 211 10.15 16.34 3.84
N ASP A 212 10.99 17.31 4.23
CA ASP A 212 12.33 17.05 4.76
C ASP A 212 12.27 16.24 6.07
N ALA A 213 11.30 16.52 6.94
CA ALA A 213 11.05 15.72 8.14
C ALA A 213 10.64 14.29 7.81
N LEU A 214 9.72 14.08 6.85
CA LEU A 214 9.33 12.75 6.37
C LEU A 214 10.53 11.98 5.81
N ARG A 215 11.37 12.64 5.00
CA ARG A 215 12.59 12.05 4.44
C ARG A 215 13.53 11.57 5.54
N ALA A 216 13.79 12.40 6.56
CA ALA A 216 14.62 12.02 7.70
C ALA A 216 14.05 10.82 8.47
N MET A 217 12.73 10.79 8.69
CA MET A 217 12.06 9.67 9.34
C MET A 217 12.15 8.37 8.52
N ASN A 218 11.95 8.44 7.20
CA ASN A 218 12.11 7.30 6.29
C ASN A 218 13.54 6.74 6.32
N LEU A 219 14.56 7.61 6.30
CA LEU A 219 15.97 7.19 6.37
C LEU A 219 16.28 6.51 7.70
N ARG A 220 15.76 7.04 8.82
CA ARG A 220 15.90 6.40 10.14
C ARG A 220 15.24 5.02 10.16
N MET A 221 14.05 4.87 9.59
CA MET A 221 13.37 3.58 9.50
C MET A 221 14.14 2.58 8.64
N ALA A 222 14.63 3.01 7.47
CA ALA A 222 15.44 2.17 6.60
C ALA A 222 16.70 1.67 7.34
N TRP A 223 17.39 2.57 8.05
CA TRP A 223 18.50 2.18 8.92
C TRP A 223 18.07 1.18 10.00
N ALA A 224 16.98 1.45 10.71
CA ALA A 224 16.47 0.57 11.77
C ALA A 224 16.17 -0.85 11.25
N MET A 225 15.66 -0.98 10.01
CA MET A 225 15.48 -2.29 9.36
C MET A 225 16.81 -3.02 9.15
N THR A 226 17.85 -2.32 8.69
CA THR A 226 19.17 -2.94 8.43
C THR A 226 19.84 -3.49 9.69
N VAL A 227 19.53 -2.91 10.86
CA VAL A 227 20.08 -3.34 12.16
C VAL A 227 19.09 -4.18 12.98
N GLY A 228 17.95 -4.59 12.40
CA GLY A 228 16.96 -5.44 13.06
C GLY A 228 16.21 -4.77 14.24
N ARG A 229 16.09 -3.43 14.24
CA ARG A 229 15.47 -2.63 15.31
C ARG A 229 14.20 -1.91 14.87
N LEU A 230 13.49 -2.44 13.87
CA LEU A 230 12.25 -1.83 13.40
C LEU A 230 11.19 -1.85 14.51
N ASN A 231 10.74 -0.68 14.93
CA ASN A 231 9.67 -0.52 15.90
C ASN A 231 8.32 -0.35 15.19
N PRO A 232 7.29 -1.18 15.45
CA PRO A 232 5.95 -1.01 14.88
C PRO A 232 5.35 0.39 15.13
N ALA A 233 5.60 1.00 16.29
CA ALA A 233 5.12 2.34 16.58
C ALA A 233 5.79 3.40 15.69
N GLU A 234 7.10 3.31 15.45
CA GLU A 234 7.81 4.22 14.54
C GLU A 234 7.28 4.06 13.11
N ALA A 235 7.06 2.82 12.66
CA ALA A 235 6.45 2.56 11.34
C ALA A 235 5.05 3.17 11.21
N SER A 236 4.24 3.08 12.26
CA SER A 236 2.92 3.72 12.31
C SER A 236 3.01 5.25 12.30
N VAL A 237 3.95 5.86 13.03
CA VAL A 237 4.18 7.32 13.01
C VAL A 237 4.47 7.80 11.59
N VAL A 238 5.40 7.15 10.91
CA VAL A 238 5.82 7.55 9.57
C VAL A 238 4.71 7.35 8.55
N LYS A 239 3.95 6.26 8.64
CA LYS A 239 2.77 6.04 7.79
C LYS A 239 1.75 7.16 7.99
N VAL A 240 1.35 7.45 9.24
CA VAL A 240 0.35 8.50 9.53
C VAL A 240 0.85 9.86 9.05
N PHE A 241 2.05 10.25 9.46
CA PHE A 241 2.63 11.54 9.09
C PHE A 241 2.77 11.69 7.58
N GLY A 242 3.31 10.67 6.90
CA GLY A 242 3.56 10.73 5.47
C GLY A 242 2.28 10.78 4.65
N THR A 243 1.30 9.93 4.96
CA THR A 243 0.05 9.85 4.19
C THR A 243 -0.80 11.11 4.36
N GLU A 244 -0.84 11.71 5.55
CA GLU A 244 -1.52 12.99 5.77
C GLU A 244 -0.76 14.15 5.14
N LEU A 245 0.58 14.14 5.19
CA LEU A 245 1.40 15.12 4.48
C LEU A 245 1.20 15.04 2.96
N PHE A 246 1.00 13.86 2.37
CA PHE A 246 0.73 13.78 0.93
C PHE A 246 -0.56 14.52 0.57
N VAL A 247 -1.64 14.28 1.30
CA VAL A 247 -2.93 14.97 1.07
C VAL A 247 -2.77 16.49 1.28
N ASP A 248 -2.26 16.91 2.44
CA ASP A 248 -2.06 18.33 2.77
C ASP A 248 -1.09 19.02 1.79
N GLY A 249 -0.02 18.33 1.44
CA GLY A 249 1.07 18.80 0.60
C GLY A 249 0.59 19.03 -0.82
N TYR A 250 -0.03 18.03 -1.46
CA TYR A 250 -0.56 18.19 -2.82
C TYR A 250 -1.67 19.24 -2.87
N ARG A 251 -2.56 19.29 -1.86
CA ARG A 251 -3.55 20.37 -1.74
C ARG A 251 -2.89 21.75 -1.69
N SER A 252 -1.84 21.90 -0.88
CA SER A 252 -1.09 23.16 -0.77
C SER A 252 -0.42 23.56 -2.09
N LEU A 253 0.12 22.59 -2.83
CA LEU A 253 0.69 22.84 -4.16
C LEU A 253 -0.39 23.26 -5.15
N LEU A 254 -1.58 22.64 -5.14
CA LEU A 254 -2.71 23.04 -5.97
C LEU A 254 -3.20 24.45 -5.66
N GLU A 255 -3.23 24.84 -4.37
CA GLU A 255 -3.56 26.22 -3.97
C GLU A 255 -2.57 27.23 -4.58
N VAL A 256 -1.27 26.92 -4.59
CA VAL A 256 -0.22 27.74 -5.24
C VAL A 256 -0.42 27.80 -6.76
N ILE A 257 -0.79 26.68 -7.40
CA ILE A 257 -1.01 26.62 -8.85
C ILE A 257 -2.29 27.37 -9.26
N GLY A 258 -3.30 27.39 -8.38
CA GLY A 258 -4.57 28.05 -8.62
C GLY A 258 -5.39 27.34 -9.71
N ARG A 259 -6.02 28.11 -10.60
CA ARG A 259 -6.98 27.59 -11.60
C ARG A 259 -6.39 26.53 -12.53
N ALA A 260 -5.11 26.64 -12.89
CA ALA A 260 -4.46 25.66 -13.76
C ALA A 260 -4.26 24.30 -13.07
N GLY A 261 -4.34 24.26 -11.74
CA GLY A 261 -4.19 23.05 -10.94
C GLY A 261 -5.46 22.20 -10.91
N THR A 262 -6.62 22.73 -11.27
CA THR A 262 -7.88 21.96 -11.34
C THR A 262 -8.05 21.23 -12.68
N LEU A 263 -7.06 21.29 -13.55
CA LEU A 263 -7.09 20.68 -14.88
C LEU A 263 -6.45 19.30 -14.83
N SER A 264 -7.21 18.29 -15.24
CA SER A 264 -6.75 16.90 -15.30
C SER A 264 -5.59 16.73 -16.28
N PRO A 265 -4.75 15.70 -16.11
CA PRO A 265 -3.72 15.35 -17.08
C PRO A 265 -4.24 15.27 -18.51
N GLY A 266 -3.48 15.83 -19.46
CA GLY A 266 -3.86 15.91 -20.88
C GLY A 266 -4.80 17.06 -21.24
N SER A 267 -5.33 17.81 -20.26
CA SER A 267 -6.17 18.98 -20.55
C SER A 267 -5.34 20.16 -21.07
N PRO A 268 -5.82 20.91 -22.09
CA PRO A 268 -5.18 22.15 -22.51
C PRO A 268 -5.01 23.13 -21.34
N GLY A 269 -3.78 23.61 -21.13
CA GLY A 269 -3.46 24.56 -20.06
C GLY A 269 -3.19 23.95 -18.68
N ALA A 270 -3.18 22.61 -18.54
CA ALA A 270 -2.80 21.95 -17.30
C ALA A 270 -1.36 22.34 -16.89
N ALA A 271 -1.21 22.84 -15.66
CA ALA A 271 0.11 23.09 -15.08
C ALA A 271 0.75 21.76 -14.67
N LEU A 272 2.07 21.64 -14.85
CA LEU A 272 2.84 20.46 -14.42
C LEU A 272 2.22 19.14 -14.90
N ARG A 273 1.72 19.12 -16.15
CA ARG A 273 1.05 17.97 -16.79
C ARG A 273 -0.22 17.47 -16.06
N GLY A 274 -0.73 18.20 -15.05
CA GLY A 274 -1.83 17.74 -14.18
C GLY A 274 -1.40 16.79 -13.06
N ASP A 275 -0.09 16.59 -12.87
CA ASP A 275 0.43 15.53 -12.00
C ASP A 275 0.16 15.78 -10.51
N VAL A 276 0.01 17.04 -10.09
CA VAL A 276 -0.30 17.39 -8.69
C VAL A 276 -1.74 17.02 -8.34
N ASP A 277 -2.68 17.24 -9.27
CA ASP A 277 -4.09 16.86 -9.09
C ASP A 277 -4.24 15.33 -9.04
N GLU A 278 -3.61 14.62 -9.97
CA GLU A 278 -3.61 13.15 -9.94
C GLU A 278 -2.95 12.61 -8.66
N ALA A 279 -1.81 13.18 -8.25
CA ALA A 279 -1.16 12.79 -7.01
C ALA A 279 -2.04 13.01 -5.76
N LEU A 280 -2.82 14.09 -5.71
CA LEU A 280 -3.79 14.30 -4.63
C LEU A 280 -4.87 13.22 -4.63
N ARG A 281 -5.50 12.96 -5.77
CA ARG A 281 -6.54 11.93 -5.92
C ARG A 281 -6.02 10.56 -5.50
N SER A 282 -4.80 10.21 -5.90
CA SER A 282 -4.15 8.94 -5.54
C SER A 282 -3.78 8.85 -4.05
N ALA A 283 -3.33 9.97 -3.44
CA ALA A 283 -2.91 10.01 -2.04
C ALA A 283 -4.03 9.70 -1.04
N LEU A 284 -5.30 9.93 -1.41
CA LEU A 284 -6.46 9.67 -0.55
C LEU A 284 -6.50 8.22 -0.07
N VAL A 285 -6.18 7.27 -0.98
CA VAL A 285 -6.18 5.83 -0.69
C VAL A 285 -5.18 5.47 0.42
N LEU A 286 -4.07 6.19 0.52
CA LEU A 286 -2.99 5.84 1.45
C LEU A 286 -3.36 6.09 2.91
N THR A 287 -4.32 6.98 3.19
CA THR A 287 -4.75 7.27 4.58
C THR A 287 -5.48 6.09 5.23
N PHE A 288 -6.20 5.30 4.44
CA PHE A 288 -6.89 4.09 4.91
C PHE A 288 -6.24 2.78 4.46
N GLY A 289 -5.56 2.76 3.31
CA GLY A 289 -4.77 1.65 2.81
C GLY A 289 -3.53 1.36 3.66
N GLY A 290 -3.05 0.11 3.66
CA GLY A 290 -1.92 -0.32 4.48
C GLY A 290 -2.17 -0.27 5.99
N GLY A 291 -3.44 -0.20 6.38
CA GLY A 291 -3.93 -0.01 7.74
C GLY A 291 -4.33 1.44 8.02
N VAL A 292 -5.60 1.65 8.34
CA VAL A 292 -6.20 2.98 8.52
C VAL A 292 -5.52 3.78 9.63
N ASN A 293 -5.36 5.09 9.42
CA ASN A 293 -4.55 5.96 10.29
C ASN A 293 -5.03 5.97 11.75
N GLU A 294 -6.31 5.77 12.04
CA GLU A 294 -6.85 5.65 13.40
C GLU A 294 -6.29 4.41 14.12
N ILE A 295 -6.21 3.27 13.42
CA ILE A 295 -5.58 2.06 13.97
C ILE A 295 -4.08 2.28 14.15
N GLN A 296 -3.43 2.97 13.22
CA GLN A 296 -2.02 3.30 13.36
C GLN A 296 -1.77 4.20 14.59
N ARG A 297 -2.64 5.17 14.86
CA ARG A 297 -2.59 5.99 16.08
C ARG A 297 -2.76 5.16 17.35
N GLU A 298 -3.64 4.17 17.33
CA GLU A 298 -3.76 3.23 18.45
C GLU A 298 -2.48 2.40 18.65
N ILE A 299 -1.85 1.93 17.57
CA ILE A 299 -0.55 1.24 17.64
C ILE A 299 0.52 2.17 18.23
N ILE A 300 0.56 3.45 17.83
CA ILE A 300 1.48 4.44 18.40
C ILE A 300 1.25 4.60 19.91
N ALA A 301 -0.01 4.74 20.33
CA ALA A 301 -0.37 4.89 21.74
C ALA A 301 0.04 3.66 22.57
N VAL A 302 -0.30 2.46 22.10
CA VAL A 302 -0.08 1.21 22.86
C VAL A 302 1.38 0.79 22.81
N ALA A 303 1.96 0.65 21.61
CA ALA A 303 3.31 0.13 21.44
C ALA A 303 4.40 1.20 21.66
N GLY A 304 4.10 2.47 21.37
CA GLY A 304 5.07 3.57 21.52
C GLY A 304 5.01 4.25 22.87
N LEU A 305 3.82 4.43 23.45
CA LEU A 305 3.63 5.17 24.71
C LEU A 305 3.21 4.27 25.89
N GLY A 306 3.02 2.97 25.68
CA GLY A 306 2.65 2.03 26.74
C GLY A 306 1.21 2.22 27.26
N MET A 307 0.34 2.85 26.47
CA MET A 307 -1.06 3.06 26.87
C MET A 307 -1.85 1.74 26.87
N PRO A 308 -2.88 1.60 27.74
CA PRO A 308 -3.77 0.45 27.69
C PRO A 308 -4.54 0.42 26.36
N ARG A 309 -4.86 -0.78 25.86
CA ARG A 309 -5.76 -0.93 24.71
C ARG A 309 -7.17 -0.52 25.12
N GLY A 310 -7.82 0.30 24.27
CA GLY A 310 -9.25 0.58 24.42
C GLY A 310 -10.06 -0.70 24.28
N ALA A 311 -11.17 -0.80 25.03
CA ALA A 311 -12.09 -1.93 24.86
C ALA A 311 -12.71 -1.84 23.45
N ARG A 312 -12.72 -2.96 22.72
CA ARG A 312 -13.35 -3.11 21.40
C ARG A 312 -14.29 -4.29 21.40
#